data_AF-A0A0G0YQ92-F1
#
_entry.id   AF-A0A0G0YQ92-F1
#
_cell.length_a   1.000
_cell.length_b   1.000
_cell.length_c   1.000
_cell.angle_alpha   90.00
_cell.angle_beta   90.00
_cell.angle_gamma   90.00
#
_symmetry.space_group_name_H-M   'P 1'
#
loop_
_entity.id
_entity.type
_entity.pdbx_description
1 polymer ?
#
loop_
_entity_poly.entity_id
_entity_poly.type
_entity_poly.pdbx_seq_one_letter_code
_entity_poly.pdbx_strand_id
1 'polypeptide(L)'
;MNVSKKYKSKIMCKACQQETWHNVINEYEKFGTSDDGDIWDSTTFLTLRCLGCDNICLLIRYVSSEDVDPQTGDPDITESVHPTPFRSDRELVNGYFSIPKDVRTIYEETIKSFNAGMLILTAIGVRTTIEAISIQQDIKVQGINTKIDEMVHKNIITRDGAVLLMLVKDIGNLATHEIKKHHKDDLSLCIDVIEDIIRNLYIHPQKAKLTRELIEGGWSRA
;
A
#
# COMPACT_ATOMS: atom_id res chain seq x y z
N MET A 1 -37.75 -22.18 3.03
CA MET A 1 -37.29 -21.05 2.18
C MET A 1 -37.22 -19.82 3.07
N ASN A 2 -36.05 -19.53 3.64
CA ASN A 2 -35.88 -18.39 4.53
C ASN A 2 -35.65 -17.14 3.70
N VAL A 3 -36.55 -16.18 3.82
CA VAL A 3 -36.42 -14.85 3.22
C VAL A 3 -35.33 -14.11 4.00
N SER A 4 -34.07 -14.28 3.61
CA SER A 4 -32.99 -13.49 4.15
C SER A 4 -33.23 -12.03 3.78
N LYS A 5 -33.41 -11.18 4.80
CA LYS A 5 -33.39 -9.72 4.61
C LYS A 5 -32.11 -9.42 3.82
N LYS A 6 -32.22 -8.81 2.64
CA LYS A 6 -31.05 -8.40 1.85
C LYS A 6 -30.53 -7.08 2.40
N TYR A 7 -29.85 -7.12 3.54
CA TYR A 7 -29.08 -5.96 4.00
C TYR A 7 -27.89 -5.78 3.06
N LYS A 8 -27.62 -4.51 2.75
CA LYS A 8 -26.48 -4.10 1.94
C LYS A 8 -25.56 -3.27 2.79
N SER A 9 -24.27 -3.50 2.68
CA SER A 9 -23.26 -2.64 3.27
C SER A 9 -22.57 -1.87 2.16
N LYS A 10 -22.32 -0.57 2.36
CA LYS A 10 -21.52 0.23 1.43
C LYS A 10 -20.10 0.27 1.97
N ILE A 11 -19.22 -0.49 1.34
CA ILE A 11 -17.81 -0.56 1.70
C ILE A 11 -16.94 -0.48 0.46
N MET A 12 -15.65 -0.27 0.65
CA MET A 12 -14.68 -0.32 -0.43
C MET A 12 -14.49 -1.75 -0.95
N CYS A 13 -14.59 -1.96 -2.26
CA CYS A 13 -14.31 -3.24 -2.88
C CYS A 13 -12.83 -3.35 -3.27
N LYS A 14 -12.14 -4.42 -2.85
CA LYS A 14 -10.73 -4.68 -3.22
C LYS A 14 -10.55 -4.84 -4.73
N ALA A 15 -11.48 -5.51 -5.42
CA ALA A 15 -11.37 -5.71 -6.86
C ALA A 15 -11.75 -4.46 -7.67
N CYS A 16 -12.83 -3.76 -7.30
CA CYS A 16 -13.23 -2.54 -8.02
C CYS A 16 -12.40 -1.30 -7.66
N GLN A 17 -11.66 -1.32 -6.54
CA GLN A 17 -10.90 -0.17 -6.04
C GLN A 17 -11.76 1.08 -5.79
N GLN A 18 -13.06 0.90 -5.51
CA GLN A 18 -14.02 1.97 -5.22
C GLN A 18 -15.05 1.53 -4.18
N GLU A 19 -15.70 2.51 -3.53
CA GLU A 19 -16.85 2.24 -2.69
C GLU A 19 -18.03 1.76 -3.53
N THR A 20 -18.63 0.66 -3.09
CA THR A 20 -19.78 0.08 -3.77
C THR A 20 -20.64 -0.68 -2.79
N TRP A 21 -21.87 -0.94 -3.18
CA TRP A 21 -22.79 -1.74 -2.41
C TRP A 21 -22.39 -3.22 -2.47
N HIS A 22 -22.37 -3.86 -1.32
CA HIS A 22 -22.16 -5.30 -1.19
C HIS A 22 -23.41 -5.92 -0.58
N ASN A 23 -23.86 -7.04 -1.12
CA ASN A 23 -24.89 -7.85 -0.48
C ASN A 23 -24.25 -8.67 0.65
N VAL A 24 -24.90 -8.75 1.80
CA VAL A 24 -24.53 -9.74 2.80
C VAL A 24 -25.05 -11.11 2.38
N ILE A 25 -24.14 -12.08 2.26
CA ILE A 25 -24.44 -13.46 1.89
C ILE A 25 -24.68 -14.29 3.15
N ASN A 26 -23.84 -14.09 4.17
CA ASN A 26 -23.87 -14.82 5.41
C ASN A 26 -23.44 -13.94 6.58
N GLU A 27 -23.95 -14.25 7.76
CA GLU A 27 -23.67 -13.58 9.01
C GLU A 27 -23.50 -14.60 10.13
N TYR A 28 -22.50 -14.40 10.97
CA TYR A 28 -22.26 -15.19 12.17
C TYR A 28 -21.86 -14.27 13.30
N GLU A 29 -22.55 -14.35 14.44
CA GLU A 29 -22.26 -13.55 15.62
C GLU A 29 -21.69 -14.44 16.72
N LYS A 30 -20.65 -13.93 17.38
CA LYS A 30 -20.06 -14.52 18.57
C LYS A 30 -20.14 -13.50 19.69
N PHE A 31 -20.76 -13.89 20.80
CA PHE A 31 -20.85 -13.07 22.01
C PHE A 31 -19.95 -13.66 23.11
N GLY A 32 -19.23 -12.79 23.81
CA GLY A 32 -18.40 -13.11 24.98
C GLY A 32 -18.86 -12.32 26.20
N THR A 33 -18.76 -12.92 27.37
CA THR A 33 -19.07 -12.26 28.65
C THR A 33 -18.15 -12.79 29.74
N SER A 34 -17.81 -11.96 30.72
CA SER A 34 -17.14 -12.37 31.96
C SER A 34 -18.06 -13.21 32.84
N ASP A 35 -17.47 -13.91 33.82
CA ASP A 35 -18.20 -14.80 34.74
C ASP A 35 -19.21 -14.04 35.63
N ASP A 36 -18.93 -12.77 35.95
CA ASP A 36 -19.82 -11.86 36.68
C ASP A 36 -20.81 -11.12 35.76
N GLY A 37 -20.60 -11.15 34.45
CA GLY A 37 -21.44 -10.49 33.45
C GLY A 37 -21.17 -8.99 33.27
N ASP A 38 -20.20 -8.44 33.99
CA ASP A 38 -19.90 -7.00 33.97
C ASP A 38 -19.19 -6.56 32.68
N ILE A 39 -18.41 -7.46 32.06
CA ILE A 39 -17.66 -7.20 30.83
C ILE A 39 -18.22 -8.09 29.73
N TRP A 40 -18.51 -7.50 28.56
CA TRP A 40 -18.99 -8.25 27.40
C TRP A 40 -18.39 -7.75 26.09
N ASP A 41 -18.32 -8.65 25.11
CA ASP A 41 -17.96 -8.34 23.74
C ASP A 41 -18.92 -9.01 22.75
N SER A 42 -19.05 -8.42 21.56
CA SER A 42 -19.69 -9.06 20.41
C SER A 42 -18.82 -8.90 19.18
N THR A 43 -18.60 -10.00 18.48
CA THR A 43 -17.95 -10.05 17.17
C THR A 43 -18.92 -10.58 16.13
N THR A 44 -19.27 -9.75 15.15
CA THR A 44 -20.08 -10.14 13.99
C THR A 44 -19.20 -10.35 12.76
N PHE A 45 -19.30 -11.51 12.13
CA PHE A 45 -18.63 -11.89 10.90
C PHE A 45 -19.62 -11.87 9.73
N LEU A 46 -19.36 -11.04 8.72
CA LEU A 46 -20.22 -10.83 7.56
C LEU A 46 -19.49 -11.22 6.29
N THR A 47 -19.98 -12.23 5.57
CA THR A 47 -19.49 -12.54 4.22
C THR A 47 -20.26 -11.69 3.21
N LEU A 48 -19.54 -10.89 2.43
CA LEU A 48 -20.09 -9.87 1.55
C LEU A 48 -19.76 -10.19 0.09
N ARG A 49 -20.71 -9.94 -0.83
CA ARG A 49 -20.51 -9.98 -2.29
C ARG A 49 -20.70 -8.61 -2.90
N CYS A 50 -19.68 -8.11 -3.59
CA CYS A 50 -19.74 -6.86 -4.33
C CYS A 50 -20.81 -6.90 -5.42
N LEU A 51 -21.67 -5.88 -5.48
CA LEU A 51 -22.70 -5.78 -6.52
C LEU A 51 -22.19 -5.25 -7.87
N GLY A 52 -20.92 -4.84 -7.95
CA GLY A 52 -20.30 -4.37 -9.18
C GLY A 52 -19.48 -5.43 -9.92
N CYS A 53 -18.68 -6.23 -9.19
CA CYS A 53 -17.76 -7.20 -9.79
C CYS A 53 -17.85 -8.61 -9.17
N ASP A 54 -18.81 -8.86 -8.29
CA ASP A 54 -19.00 -10.13 -7.60
C ASP A 54 -17.86 -10.60 -6.68
N ASN A 55 -16.84 -9.76 -6.44
CA ASN A 55 -15.77 -10.06 -5.49
C ASN A 55 -16.34 -10.34 -4.07
N ILE A 56 -15.82 -11.38 -3.44
CA ILE A 56 -16.16 -11.77 -2.06
C ILE A 56 -15.16 -11.15 -1.08
N CYS A 57 -15.67 -10.64 0.04
CA CYS A 57 -14.85 -10.20 1.17
C CYS A 57 -15.53 -10.55 2.51
N LEU A 58 -14.74 -10.48 3.59
CA LEU A 58 -15.20 -10.67 4.97
C LEU A 58 -15.16 -9.31 5.67
N LEU A 59 -16.27 -8.87 6.25
CA LEU A 59 -16.33 -7.75 7.19
C LEU A 59 -16.46 -8.31 8.60
N ILE A 60 -15.57 -7.91 9.49
CA ILE A 60 -15.62 -8.23 10.92
C ILE A 60 -15.98 -6.93 11.63
N ARG A 61 -17.04 -6.98 12.44
CA ARG A 61 -17.46 -5.90 13.32
C ARG A 61 -17.28 -6.35 14.75
N TYR A 62 -16.60 -5.54 15.56
CA TYR A 62 -16.30 -5.81 16.95
C TYR A 62 -16.81 -4.67 17.82
N VAL A 63 -17.45 -5.03 18.94
CA VAL A 63 -17.94 -4.11 19.97
C VAL A 63 -17.58 -4.70 21.33
N SER A 64 -17.16 -3.84 22.25
CA SER A 64 -16.79 -4.20 23.63
C SER A 64 -17.47 -3.24 24.60
N SER A 65 -17.83 -3.72 25.79
CA SER A 65 -18.28 -2.86 26.89
C SER A 65 -17.20 -1.89 27.37
N GLU A 66 -15.93 -2.25 27.20
CA GLU A 66 -14.77 -1.47 27.68
C GLU A 66 -14.32 -0.39 26.69
N ASP A 67 -14.73 -0.50 25.42
CA ASP A 67 -14.36 0.43 24.36
C ASP A 67 -15.56 1.35 24.08
N VAL A 68 -15.63 2.48 24.79
CA VAL A 68 -16.73 3.46 24.68
C VAL A 68 -16.21 4.87 24.36
N ASP A 69 -17.00 5.63 23.60
CA ASP A 69 -16.72 7.04 23.34
C ASP A 69 -16.75 7.82 24.67
N PRO A 70 -15.65 8.50 25.07
CA PRO A 70 -15.59 9.21 26.35
C PRO A 70 -16.57 10.38 26.50
N GLN A 71 -17.14 10.89 25.41
CA GLN A 71 -18.08 12.01 25.39
C GLN A 71 -19.53 11.55 25.36
N THR A 72 -19.87 10.49 24.60
CA THR A 72 -21.25 10.02 24.47
C THR A 72 -21.57 8.83 25.38
N GLY A 73 -20.57 8.04 25.75
CA GLY A 73 -20.73 6.78 26.49
C GLY A 73 -21.26 5.63 25.62
N ASP A 74 -21.36 5.82 24.30
CA ASP A 74 -21.77 4.77 23.37
C ASP A 74 -20.58 3.81 23.08
N PRO A 75 -20.84 2.52 22.83
CA PRO A 75 -19.78 1.58 22.43
C PRO A 75 -19.14 1.95 21.09
N ASP A 76 -17.82 1.96 21.05
CA ASP A 76 -17.03 2.12 19.83
C ASP A 76 -17.14 0.86 18.98
N ILE A 77 -17.54 1.04 17.72
CA ILE A 77 -17.65 -0.04 16.75
C ILE A 77 -16.36 -0.10 15.93
N THR A 78 -15.60 -1.17 16.09
CA THR A 78 -14.43 -1.45 15.25
C THR A 78 -14.83 -2.30 14.06
N GLU A 79 -14.49 -1.87 12.84
CA GLU A 79 -14.73 -2.62 11.60
C GLU A 79 -13.44 -2.93 10.86
N SER A 80 -13.29 -4.17 10.40
CA SER A 80 -12.20 -4.58 9.52
C SER A 80 -12.71 -5.40 8.32
N VAL A 81 -12.29 -5.01 7.12
CA VAL A 81 -12.61 -5.75 5.89
C VAL A 81 -11.39 -6.56 5.46
N HIS A 82 -11.60 -7.81 5.05
CA HIS A 82 -10.56 -8.73 4.60
C HIS A 82 -10.89 -9.35 3.23
N PRO A 83 -9.92 -9.41 2.29
CA PRO A 83 -8.63 -8.69 2.35
C PRO A 83 -8.86 -7.18 2.40
N THR A 84 -7.99 -6.45 3.10
CA THR A 84 -8.19 -5.01 3.33
C THR A 84 -8.24 -4.26 2.01
N PRO A 85 -9.39 -3.65 1.67
CA PRO A 85 -9.56 -2.89 0.45
C PRO A 85 -8.82 -1.57 0.62
N PHE A 86 -7.81 -1.35 -0.20
CA PHE A 86 -7.09 -0.09 -0.24
C PHE A 86 -7.27 0.52 -1.60
N ARG A 87 -7.60 1.82 -1.64
CA ARG A 87 -7.66 2.59 -2.89
C ARG A 87 -6.27 2.68 -3.50
N SER A 88 -6.19 2.45 -4.80
CA SER A 88 -4.96 2.58 -5.58
C SER A 88 -3.91 1.54 -5.19
N ASP A 89 -4.29 0.26 -5.10
CA ASP A 89 -3.29 -0.81 -5.07
C ASP A 89 -2.32 -0.63 -6.24
N ARG A 90 -1.03 -0.67 -5.94
CA ARG A 90 0.05 -0.54 -6.90
C ARG A 90 0.51 -1.91 -7.36
N GLU A 91 0.73 -2.03 -8.66
CA GLU A 91 1.44 -3.18 -9.21
C GLU A 91 2.94 -2.87 -9.27
N LEU A 92 3.75 -3.92 -9.32
CA LEU A 92 5.17 -3.75 -9.60
C LEU A 92 5.35 -3.20 -11.01
N VAL A 93 6.35 -2.33 -11.20
CA VAL A 93 6.71 -1.84 -12.53
C VAL A 93 6.96 -2.99 -13.52
N ASN A 94 6.39 -2.87 -14.72
CA ASN A 94 6.61 -3.85 -15.77
C ASN A 94 8.09 -3.90 -16.18
N GLY A 95 8.70 -5.07 -16.08
CA GLY A 95 10.15 -5.26 -16.25
C GLY A 95 10.92 -5.23 -14.93
N TYR A 96 10.25 -5.39 -13.78
CA TYR A 96 10.93 -5.48 -12.48
C TYR A 96 12.04 -6.55 -12.41
N PHE A 97 11.99 -7.57 -13.29
CA PHE A 97 13.07 -8.54 -13.48
C PHE A 97 14.41 -7.96 -13.95
N SER A 98 14.43 -6.71 -14.42
CA SER A 98 15.63 -5.97 -14.81
C SER A 98 16.34 -5.31 -13.63
N ILE A 99 15.66 -5.18 -12.48
CA ILE A 99 16.15 -4.47 -11.29
C ILE A 99 17.17 -5.36 -10.54
N PRO A 100 18.30 -4.83 -10.02
CA PRO A 100 19.19 -5.57 -9.12
C PRO A 100 18.43 -6.24 -7.96
N LYS A 101 18.83 -7.46 -7.58
CA LYS A 101 18.06 -8.31 -6.65
C LYS A 101 17.84 -7.66 -5.28
N ASP A 102 18.86 -6.99 -4.76
CA ASP A 102 18.84 -6.22 -3.52
C ASP A 102 17.81 -5.08 -3.57
N VAL A 103 17.84 -4.25 -4.60
CA VAL A 103 16.87 -3.16 -4.80
C VAL A 103 15.45 -3.72 -5.02
N ARG A 104 15.32 -4.76 -5.84
CA ARG A 104 14.04 -5.37 -6.20
C ARG A 104 13.31 -5.92 -4.99
N THR A 105 14.02 -6.64 -4.13
CA THR A 105 13.42 -7.28 -2.94
C THR A 105 12.77 -6.21 -2.04
N ILE A 106 13.50 -5.13 -1.77
CA ILE A 106 13.03 -4.04 -0.92
C ILE A 106 11.86 -3.30 -1.57
N TYR A 107 11.94 -3.02 -2.88
CA TYR A 107 10.84 -2.40 -3.62
C TYR A 107 9.57 -3.27 -3.60
N GLU A 108 9.69 -4.59 -3.80
CA GLU A 108 8.55 -5.51 -3.73
C GLU A 108 7.88 -5.52 -2.35
N GLU A 109 8.66 -5.51 -1.27
CA GLU A 109 8.15 -5.41 0.10
C GLU A 109 7.50 -4.05 0.38
N THR A 110 8.05 -2.99 -0.19
CA THR A 110 7.50 -1.63 -0.10
C THR A 110 6.10 -1.56 -0.74
N ILE A 111 5.94 -2.10 -1.96
CA ILE A 111 4.65 -2.14 -2.66
C ILE A 111 3.63 -3.00 -1.90
N LYS A 112 4.04 -4.17 -1.38
CA LYS A 112 3.17 -5.01 -0.55
C LYS A 112 2.70 -4.28 0.71
N SER A 113 3.61 -3.56 1.38
CA SER A 113 3.29 -2.78 2.57
C SER A 113 2.32 -1.64 2.27
N PHE A 114 2.51 -0.93 1.15
CA PHE A 114 1.61 0.13 0.72
C PHE A 114 0.20 -0.38 0.40
N ASN A 115 0.13 -1.50 -0.34
CA ASN A 115 -1.14 -2.14 -0.71
C ASN A 115 -1.86 -2.78 0.49
N ALA A 116 -1.14 -3.02 1.57
CA ALA A 116 -1.70 -3.45 2.86
C ALA A 116 -1.97 -2.28 3.82
N GLY A 117 -1.75 -1.03 3.38
CA GLY A 117 -1.97 0.19 4.17
C GLY A 117 -1.03 0.34 5.36
N MET A 118 0.10 -0.37 5.37
CA MET A 118 1.12 -0.28 6.41
C MET A 118 2.00 0.94 6.12
N LEU A 119 1.50 2.15 6.41
CA LEU A 119 2.13 3.41 5.98
C LEU A 119 3.54 3.61 6.57
N ILE A 120 3.74 3.25 7.84
CA ILE A 120 5.07 3.32 8.49
C ILE A 120 6.07 2.41 7.78
N LEU A 121 5.69 1.15 7.54
CA LEU A 121 6.54 0.19 6.84
C LEU A 121 6.80 0.61 5.39
N THR A 122 5.80 1.22 4.75
CA THR A 122 5.97 1.80 3.41
C THR A 122 7.01 2.92 3.43
N ALA A 123 6.94 3.86 4.37
CA ALA A 123 7.90 4.95 4.47
C ALA A 123 9.34 4.43 4.69
N ILE A 124 9.49 3.44 5.56
CA ILE A 124 10.78 2.74 5.76
C ILE A 124 11.23 2.11 4.44
N GLY A 125 10.37 1.36 3.76
CA GLY A 125 10.67 0.70 2.49
C GLY A 125 11.08 1.66 1.37
N VAL A 126 10.41 2.80 1.25
CA VAL A 126 10.76 3.89 0.32
C VAL A 126 12.17 4.39 0.60
N ARG A 127 12.49 4.71 1.86
CA ARG A 127 13.84 5.14 2.25
C ARG A 127 14.89 4.07 1.97
N THR A 128 14.63 2.83 2.35
CA THR A 128 15.57 1.72 2.15
C THR A 128 15.79 1.45 0.67
N THR A 129 14.77 1.61 -0.17
CA THR A 129 14.90 1.49 -1.64
C THR A 129 15.84 2.56 -2.19
N ILE A 130 15.72 3.82 -1.76
CA ILE A 130 16.64 4.92 -2.15
C ILE A 130 18.07 4.61 -1.70
N GLU A 131 18.24 4.12 -0.47
CA GLU A 131 19.56 3.77 0.05
C GLU A 131 20.21 2.62 -0.75
N ALA A 132 19.44 1.59 -1.10
CA ALA A 132 19.91 0.49 -1.95
C ALA A 132 20.29 0.97 -3.36
N ILE A 133 19.48 1.83 -3.99
CA ILE A 133 19.82 2.44 -5.28
C ILE A 133 21.08 3.30 -5.16
N SER A 134 21.23 4.07 -4.08
CA SER A 134 22.43 4.89 -3.84
C SER A 134 23.70 4.03 -3.83
N ILE A 135 23.65 2.86 -3.17
CA ILE A 135 24.76 1.90 -3.15
C ILE A 135 25.06 1.39 -4.57
N GLN A 136 24.04 1.01 -5.33
CA GLN A 136 24.20 0.56 -6.73
C GLN A 136 24.81 1.64 -7.64
N GLN A 137 24.59 2.92 -7.33
CA GLN A 137 25.12 4.07 -8.10
C GLN A 137 26.44 4.63 -7.54
N ASP A 138 27.13 3.86 -6.69
CA ASP A 138 28.39 4.21 -6.01
C ASP A 138 28.32 5.57 -5.27
N ILE A 139 27.17 5.89 -4.68
CA ILE A 139 26.97 7.09 -3.86
C ILE A 139 27.35 6.77 -2.41
N LYS A 140 28.49 7.31 -1.95
CA LYS A 140 29.11 6.99 -0.65
C LYS A 140 28.82 7.98 0.48
N VAL A 141 28.06 9.05 0.21
CA VAL A 141 27.73 10.05 1.21
C VAL A 141 26.80 9.48 2.29
N GLN A 142 26.92 9.99 3.51
CA GLN A 142 26.11 9.58 4.66
C GLN A 142 24.91 10.50 4.86
N GLY A 143 23.77 9.90 5.21
CA GLY A 143 22.50 10.58 5.38
C GLY A 143 21.61 10.51 4.15
N ILE A 144 20.31 10.41 4.36
CA ILE A 144 19.35 10.29 3.24
C ILE A 144 19.29 11.57 2.40
N ASN A 145 19.36 12.75 3.03
CA ASN A 145 19.30 14.04 2.34
C ASN A 145 20.48 14.22 1.39
N THR A 146 21.70 14.01 1.87
CA THR A 146 22.92 14.14 1.05
C THR A 146 22.94 13.14 -0.09
N LYS A 147 22.40 11.92 0.11
CA LYS A 147 22.23 10.93 -0.96
C LYS A 147 21.24 11.40 -2.02
N ILE A 148 20.10 11.95 -1.61
CA ILE A 148 19.10 12.53 -2.52
C ILE A 148 19.71 13.70 -3.29
N ASP A 149 20.43 14.61 -2.62
CA ASP A 149 21.12 15.74 -3.27
C ASP A 149 22.14 15.25 -4.31
N GLU A 150 22.94 14.24 -3.96
CA GLU A 150 23.91 13.62 -4.89
C GLU A 150 23.20 12.94 -6.08
N MET A 151 22.04 12.32 -5.86
CA MET A 151 21.22 11.77 -6.93
C MET A 151 20.69 12.87 -7.88
N VAL A 152 20.36 14.06 -7.37
CA VAL A 152 20.02 15.23 -8.22
C VAL A 152 21.24 15.65 -9.03
N HIS A 153 22.42 15.78 -8.39
CA HIS A 153 23.65 16.18 -9.06
C HIS A 153 24.06 15.20 -10.18
N LYS A 154 23.82 13.91 -9.99
CA LYS A 154 24.04 12.87 -11.01
C LYS A 154 22.91 12.75 -12.04
N ASN A 155 21.89 13.60 -11.99
CA ASN A 155 20.68 13.55 -12.84
C ASN A 155 19.92 12.21 -12.75
N ILE A 156 20.00 11.51 -11.61
CA ILE A 156 19.25 10.28 -11.35
C ILE A 156 17.81 10.62 -10.96
N ILE A 157 17.61 11.72 -10.23
CA ILE A 157 16.30 12.25 -9.85
C ILE A 157 16.15 13.70 -10.27
N THR A 158 14.91 14.13 -10.50
CA THR A 158 14.58 15.54 -10.68
C THR A 158 14.59 16.27 -9.34
N ARG A 159 14.71 17.60 -9.36
CA ARG A 159 14.60 18.42 -8.15
C ARG A 159 13.24 18.26 -7.47
N ASP A 160 12.17 18.22 -8.25
CA ASP A 160 10.82 18.03 -7.71
C ASP A 160 10.65 16.63 -7.10
N GLY A 161 11.24 15.61 -7.73
CA GLY A 161 11.30 14.26 -7.16
C GLY A 161 12.06 14.22 -5.83
N ALA A 162 13.17 14.96 -5.72
CA ALA A 162 13.91 15.08 -4.46
C ALA A 162 13.06 15.69 -3.34
N VAL A 163 12.29 16.74 -3.64
CA VAL A 163 11.36 17.37 -2.67
C VAL A 163 10.36 16.37 -2.14
N LEU A 164 9.74 15.56 -3.02
CA LEU A 164 8.80 14.51 -2.61
C LEU A 164 9.47 13.46 -1.73
N LEU A 165 10.65 12.96 -2.10
CA LEU A 165 11.35 11.93 -1.33
C LEU A 165 11.83 12.43 0.04
N MET A 166 12.08 13.74 0.19
CA MET A 166 12.41 14.34 1.48
C MET A 166 11.23 14.29 2.48
N LEU A 167 9.97 14.19 2.02
CA LEU A 167 8.80 14.05 2.91
C LEU A 167 8.83 12.77 3.75
N VAL A 168 9.46 11.71 3.22
CA VAL A 168 9.56 10.39 3.87
C VAL A 168 10.40 10.45 5.15
N LYS A 169 11.34 11.41 5.23
CA LYS A 169 12.13 11.68 6.43
C LYS A 169 11.24 12.02 7.62
N ASP A 170 10.23 12.85 7.38
CA ASP A 170 9.39 13.34 8.46
C ASP A 170 8.49 12.20 8.96
N ILE A 171 8.00 11.33 8.07
CA ILE A 171 7.21 10.14 8.43
C ILE A 171 7.96 9.17 9.36
N GLY A 172 9.27 9.02 9.20
CA GLY A 172 10.09 8.16 10.07
C GLY A 172 10.29 8.71 11.50
N ASN A 173 10.03 10.00 11.73
CA ASN A 173 10.20 10.67 13.02
C ASN A 173 8.86 11.01 13.70
N LEU A 174 7.73 10.88 13.00
CA LEU A 174 6.41 11.22 13.52
C LEU A 174 5.87 10.13 14.46
N ALA A 175 5.11 10.55 15.46
CA ALA A 175 4.41 9.61 16.34
C ALA A 175 3.31 8.86 15.57
N THR A 176 3.05 7.61 15.94
CA THR A 176 2.08 6.70 15.28
C THR A 176 0.68 7.30 15.06
N HIS A 177 0.28 8.30 15.86
CA HIS A 177 -1.02 8.98 15.76
C HIS A 177 -1.06 10.14 14.75
N GLU A 178 0.08 10.77 14.44
CA GLU A 178 0.16 11.88 13.46
C GLU A 178 0.10 11.39 12.01
N ILE A 179 0.42 10.10 11.79
CA ILE A 179 0.56 9.48 10.46
C ILE A 179 -0.80 9.26 9.76
N LYS A 180 -1.92 9.30 10.48
CA LYS A 180 -3.17 8.64 10.07
C LYS A 180 -4.08 9.40 9.10
N LYS A 181 -3.84 10.67 8.74
CA LYS A 181 -4.79 11.41 7.85
C LYS A 181 -4.22 12.06 6.59
N HIS A 182 -2.91 12.31 6.50
CA HIS A 182 -2.32 13.06 5.37
C HIS A 182 -1.18 12.35 4.61
N HIS A 183 -0.75 11.14 5.01
CA HIS A 183 0.51 10.58 4.50
C HIS A 183 0.38 9.55 3.36
N LYS A 184 -0.81 9.03 3.05
CA LYS A 184 -0.92 7.98 2.01
C LYS A 184 -0.67 8.51 0.61
N ASP A 185 -1.28 9.65 0.26
CA ASP A 185 -1.11 10.26 -1.06
C ASP A 185 0.34 10.73 -1.24
N ASP A 186 0.96 11.26 -0.19
CA ASP A 186 2.38 11.62 -0.17
C ASP A 186 3.28 10.40 -0.41
N LEU A 187 3.02 9.27 0.29
CA LEU A 187 3.77 8.03 0.08
C LEU A 187 3.54 7.46 -1.32
N SER A 188 2.33 7.62 -1.87
CA SER A 188 2.02 7.27 -3.25
C SER A 188 2.93 8.03 -4.22
N LEU A 189 3.02 9.36 -4.05
CA LEU A 189 3.90 10.20 -4.86
C LEU A 189 5.39 9.82 -4.69
N CYS A 190 5.82 9.47 -3.48
CA CYS A 190 7.18 8.99 -3.25
C CYS A 190 7.46 7.68 -4.01
N ILE A 191 6.49 6.77 -4.04
CA ILE A 191 6.61 5.53 -4.82
C ILE A 191 6.69 5.85 -6.32
N ASP A 192 5.92 6.82 -6.83
CA ASP A 192 6.01 7.25 -8.24
C ASP A 192 7.44 7.69 -8.60
N VAL A 193 8.06 8.51 -7.74
CA VAL A 193 9.45 8.94 -7.95
C VAL A 193 10.41 7.76 -7.94
N ILE A 194 10.25 6.81 -7.00
CA ILE A 194 11.07 5.58 -6.96
C ILE A 194 10.92 4.77 -8.24
N GLU A 195 9.69 4.61 -8.74
CA GLU A 195 9.41 3.86 -9.95
C GLU A 195 10.03 4.52 -11.18
N ASP A 196 10.03 5.85 -11.26
CA ASP A 196 10.69 6.58 -12.33
C ASP A 196 12.21 6.39 -12.30
N ILE A 197 12.83 6.42 -11.11
CA ILE A 197 14.26 6.10 -10.95
C ILE A 197 14.54 4.68 -11.43
N ILE A 198 13.74 3.70 -10.97
CA ILE A 198 13.89 2.29 -11.33
C ILE A 198 13.76 2.09 -12.84
N ARG A 199 12.76 2.73 -13.47
CA ARG A 199 12.53 2.66 -14.91
C ARG A 199 13.73 3.19 -15.67
N ASN A 200 14.24 4.37 -15.29
CA ASN A 200 15.35 5.03 -15.96
C ASN A 200 16.69 4.30 -15.78
N LEU A 201 17.00 3.82 -14.57
CA LEU A 201 18.28 3.18 -14.29
C LEU A 201 18.37 1.74 -14.77
N TYR A 202 17.28 0.97 -14.68
CA TYR A 202 17.35 -0.49 -14.83
C TYR A 202 16.53 -1.02 -16.01
N ILE A 203 15.32 -0.50 -16.22
CA ILE A 203 14.36 -1.09 -17.16
C ILE A 203 14.58 -0.55 -18.58
N HIS A 204 14.60 0.77 -18.76
CA HIS A 204 14.74 1.40 -20.07
C HIS A 204 16.05 1.04 -20.78
N PRO A 205 17.22 1.00 -20.11
CA PRO A 205 18.46 0.58 -20.77
C PRO A 205 18.38 -0.84 -21.35
N GLN A 206 17.76 -1.78 -20.63
CA GLN A 206 17.57 -3.15 -21.11
C GLN A 206 16.59 -3.21 -22.29
N LYS A 207 15.46 -2.51 -22.21
CA LYS A 207 14.49 -2.43 -23.32
C LYS A 207 15.11 -1.80 -24.57
N ALA A 208 15.89 -0.74 -24.40
CA ALA A 208 16.59 -0.09 -25.51
C ALA A 208 17.59 -1.03 -26.19
N LYS A 209 18.36 -1.80 -25.40
CA LYS A 209 19.30 -2.81 -25.93
C LYS A 209 18.57 -3.88 -26.75
N LEU A 210 17.53 -4.49 -26.19
CA LEU A 210 16.72 -5.50 -26.89
C LEU A 210 16.10 -4.96 -28.18
N THR A 211 15.60 -3.72 -28.14
CA THR A 211 14.99 -3.08 -29.32
C THR A 211 16.02 -2.85 -30.42
N ARG A 212 17.24 -2.45 -30.10
CA ARG A 212 18.32 -2.29 -31.09
C ARG A 212 18.71 -3.62 -31.72
N GLU A 213 18.86 -4.67 -30.91
CA GLU A 213 19.20 -6.02 -31.40
C GLU A 213 18.12 -6.57 -32.35
N LEU A 214 16.83 -6.31 -32.08
CA LEU A 214 15.73 -6.69 -32.96
C LEU A 214 15.76 -5.93 -34.29
N ILE A 215 16.06 -4.63 -34.28
CA ILE A 215 16.16 -3.81 -35.50
C ILE A 215 17.35 -4.26 -36.34
N GLU A 216 18.52 -4.47 -35.74
CA GLU A 216 19.75 -4.90 -36.43
C GLU A 216 19.65 -6.35 -36.94
N GLY A 217 19.03 -7.25 -36.16
CA GLY A 217 18.78 -8.64 -36.55
C GLY A 217 17.67 -8.82 -37.58
N GLY A 218 16.75 -7.85 -37.71
CA GLY A 218 15.69 -7.84 -38.72
C GLY A 218 16.15 -7.43 -40.12
N TRP A 219 17.17 -6.58 -40.22
CA TRP A 219 17.72 -6.10 -41.50
C TRP A 219 18.69 -7.08 -42.19
N SER A 220 19.14 -8.11 -41.50
CA SER A 220 20.02 -9.15 -42.06
C SER A 220 19.27 -10.31 -42.73
N ARG A 221 17.94 -10.24 -42.80
CA ARG A 221 17.06 -11.26 -43.43
C ARG A 221 16.14 -10.69 -44.53
N ALA A 222 16.38 -9.47 -45.01
CA ALA A 222 15.67 -8.88 -46.14
C ALA A 222 16.59 -8.78 -47.37
#